data_AF-A0A1F9ZHP6-F1
#
_entry.id   AF-A0A1F9ZHP6-F1
#
_cell.length_a   1.000
_cell.length_b   1.000
_cell.length_c   1.000
_cell.angle_alpha   90.00
_cell.angle_beta   90.00
_cell.angle_gamma   90.00
#
_symmetry.space_group_name_H-M   'P 1'
#
loop_
_entity.id
_entity.type
_entity.pdbx_description
1 polymer ?
#
loop_
_entity_poly.entity_id
_entity_poly.type
_entity_poly.pdbx_seq_one_letter_code
_entity_poly.pdbx_strand_id
1 'polypeptide(L)'
;MDVDLGDAGWEQLALALTKDGGPLVVDRDVAGRGDAVREEVDEFLKAARSAPRTKASKEIVAHLRDTKQIFGLQVPTSSIDSKGWAIAHAVMRFLAARCDGLVHADGEGFYRGNDVVLEVA
;
A
#
# COMPACT_ATOMS: atom_id res chain seq x y z
N MET A 1 -9.36 6.79 3.74
CA MET A 1 -10.35 7.41 2.83
C MET A 1 -11.02 6.30 2.04
N ASP A 2 -12.29 6.47 1.65
CA ASP A 2 -13.04 5.49 0.85
C ASP A 2 -12.62 5.66 -0.62
N VAL A 3 -11.94 4.66 -1.19
CA VAL A 3 -11.51 4.69 -2.60
C VAL A 3 -12.74 4.44 -3.48
N ASP A 4 -13.01 5.32 -4.44
CA ASP A 4 -14.10 5.13 -5.40
C ASP A 4 -13.75 4.02 -6.40
N LEU A 5 -14.20 2.80 -6.11
CA LEU A 5 -13.96 1.59 -6.89
C LEU A 5 -14.69 1.59 -8.25
N GLY A 6 -15.47 2.63 -8.57
CA GLY A 6 -16.10 2.83 -9.88
C GLY A 6 -15.18 3.49 -10.92
N ASP A 7 -13.98 3.94 -10.53
CA ASP A 7 -13.05 4.60 -11.44
C ASP A 7 -12.35 3.58 -12.35
N ALA A 8 -12.46 3.79 -13.67
CA ALA A 8 -12.02 2.87 -14.72
C ALA A 8 -10.49 2.66 -14.80
N GLY A 9 -9.71 3.36 -13.96
CA GLY A 9 -8.26 3.26 -13.88
C GLY A 9 -7.72 2.09 -13.05
N TRP A 10 -8.49 1.61 -12.06
CA TRP A 10 -8.00 0.61 -11.10
C TRP A 10 -8.22 -0.83 -11.59
N GLU A 11 -7.16 -1.63 -11.58
CA GLU A 11 -7.23 -3.07 -11.77
C GLU A 11 -7.49 -3.74 -10.41
N GLN A 12 -8.52 -4.58 -10.31
CA GLN A 12 -8.89 -5.25 -9.06
C GLN A 12 -8.69 -6.77 -9.12
N LEU A 13 -8.14 -7.31 -8.04
CA LEU A 13 -8.06 -8.74 -7.76
C LEU A 13 -8.73 -9.04 -6.41
N ALA A 14 -9.71 -9.94 -6.39
CA ALA A 14 -10.33 -10.44 -5.17
C ALA A 14 -9.85 -11.87 -4.87
N LEU A 15 -9.29 -12.08 -3.68
CA LEU A 15 -8.79 -13.38 -3.21
C LEU A 15 -9.62 -13.87 -2.04
N ALA A 16 -10.31 -14.99 -2.20
CA ALA A 16 -10.99 -15.65 -1.09
C ALA A 16 -9.94 -16.17 -0.08
N LEU A 17 -10.00 -15.67 1.16
CA LEU A 17 -9.06 -16.05 2.23
C LEU A 17 -9.58 -17.22 3.07
N THR A 18 -10.89 -17.22 3.33
CA THR A 18 -11.59 -18.26 4.09
C THR A 18 -12.89 -18.61 3.37
N LYS A 19 -13.56 -19.68 3.81
CA LYS A 19 -14.81 -20.13 3.19
C LYS A 19 -15.96 -19.16 3.43
N ASP A 20 -16.01 -18.55 4.61
CA ASP A 20 -17.17 -17.81 5.11
C ASP A 20 -16.86 -16.32 5.36
N GLY A 21 -15.61 -15.87 5.16
CA GLY A 21 -15.18 -14.49 5.34
C GLY A 21 -15.13 -13.69 4.03
N GLY A 22 -14.93 -12.38 4.16
CA GLY A 22 -14.73 -11.49 3.01
C GLY A 22 -13.43 -11.81 2.25
N PRO A 23 -13.29 -11.35 0.99
CA PRO A 23 -12.05 -11.49 0.25
C PRO A 23 -11.00 -10.46 0.70
N LEU A 24 -9.72 -10.78 0.48
CA LEU A 24 -8.71 -9.74 0.32
C LEU A 24 -8.93 -9.08 -1.04
N VAL A 25 -9.15 -7.78 -1.06
CA VAL A 25 -9.20 -7.00 -2.30
C VAL A 25 -7.83 -6.35 -2.49
N VAL A 26 -7.26 -6.55 -3.67
CA VAL A 26 -6.02 -5.91 -4.11
C VAL A 26 -6.36 -5.02 -5.29
N ASP A 27 -6.32 -3.72 -5.06
CA ASP A 27 -6.50 -2.71 -6.09
C ASP A 27 -5.14 -2.25 -6.58
N ARG A 28 -4.98 -2.05 -7.88
CA ARG A 28 -3.76 -1.55 -8.49
C ARG A 28 -4.07 -0.37 -9.40
N ASP A 29 -3.35 0.72 -9.18
CA ASP A 29 -3.29 1.82 -10.13
C ASP A 29 -1.89 1.96 -10.73
N VAL A 30 -1.82 2.47 -11.97
CA VAL A 30 -0.58 2.67 -12.70
C VAL A 30 -0.55 4.08 -13.27
N ALA A 31 0.56 4.79 -13.03
CA ALA A 31 0.76 6.14 -13.49
C ALA A 31 0.50 6.28 -15.01
N GLY A 32 -0.29 7.30 -15.37
CA GLY A 32 -0.68 7.58 -16.75
C GLY A 32 -1.97 6.91 -17.21
N ARG A 33 -2.62 6.07 -16.38
CA ARG A 33 -4.00 5.60 -16.60
C ARG A 33 -5.06 6.49 -15.95
N GLY A 34 -4.64 7.31 -14.99
CA GLY A 34 -5.46 8.27 -14.25
C GLY A 34 -4.58 9.10 -13.32
N ASP A 35 -5.21 9.78 -12.37
CA ASP A 35 -4.55 10.69 -11.42
C ASP A 35 -4.32 10.07 -10.03
N ALA A 36 -4.88 8.89 -9.76
CA ALA A 36 -4.83 8.23 -8.46
C ALA A 36 -3.40 8.00 -7.93
N VAL A 37 -2.48 7.40 -8.70
CA VAL A 37 -1.07 7.27 -8.25
C VAL A 37 -0.49 8.62 -7.85
N ARG A 38 -0.77 9.69 -8.61
CA ARG A 38 -0.21 11.03 -8.32
C ARG A 38 -0.78 11.57 -7.02
N GLU A 39 -2.10 11.48 -6.83
CA GLU A 39 -2.80 11.98 -5.65
C GLU A 39 -2.31 11.27 -4.38
N GLU A 40 -2.27 9.94 -4.39
CA GLU A 40 -1.79 9.11 -3.28
C GLU A 40 -0.30 9.39 -2.97
N VAL A 41 0.55 9.47 -4.00
CA VAL A 41 1.97 9.82 -3.81
C VAL A 41 2.12 11.21 -3.19
N ASP A 42 1.32 12.19 -3.60
CA ASP A 42 1.37 13.55 -3.05
C ASP A 42 0.98 13.57 -1.57
N GLU A 43 0.02 12.73 -1.15
CA GLU A 43 -0.32 12.56 0.27
C GLU A 43 0.80 11.92 1.07
N PHE A 44 1.38 10.82 0.58
CA PHE A 44 2.54 10.18 1.21
C PHE A 44 3.75 11.11 1.27
N LEU A 45 3.95 11.95 0.26
CA LEU A 45 5.00 12.97 0.26
C LEU A 45 4.74 14.05 1.32
N LYS A 46 3.50 14.45 1.56
CA LYS A 46 3.16 15.39 2.65
C LYS A 46 3.50 14.75 4.00
N ALA A 47 3.06 13.51 4.24
CA ALA A 47 3.35 12.79 5.47
C ALA A 47 4.87 12.63 5.71
N ALA A 48 5.60 12.15 4.70
CA ALA A 48 7.05 11.93 4.80
C ALA A 48 7.85 13.23 5.00
N ARG A 49 7.35 14.37 4.51
CA ARG A 49 7.99 15.69 4.70
C ARG A 49 7.70 16.32 6.06
N SER A 50 6.60 15.94 6.70
CA SER A 50 6.27 16.35 8.07
C SER A 50 7.13 15.64 9.11
N ALA A 51 7.68 14.47 8.77
CA ALA A 51 8.62 13.75 9.63
C ALA A 51 10.00 14.44 9.69
N PRO A 52 10.81 14.20 10.75
CA PRO A 52 12.17 14.74 10.85
C PRO A 52 13.02 14.42 9.62
N ARG A 53 13.82 15.41 9.19
CA ARG A 53 14.66 15.29 7.99
C ARG A 53 15.90 14.44 8.26
N THR A 54 15.76 13.14 8.09
CA THR A 54 16.80 12.12 8.26
C THR A 54 17.30 11.62 6.90
N LYS A 55 18.26 10.68 6.89
CA LYS A 55 18.63 9.96 5.66
C LYS A 55 17.44 9.14 5.14
N ALA A 56 16.72 8.47 6.05
CA ALA A 56 15.57 7.63 5.72
C ALA A 56 14.42 8.41 5.09
N SER A 57 14.04 9.57 5.63
CA SER A 57 12.96 10.37 5.03
C SER A 57 13.34 10.93 3.65
N LYS A 58 14.62 11.20 3.39
CA LYS A 58 15.09 11.54 2.02
C LYS A 58 14.98 10.37 1.06
N GLU A 59 15.34 9.16 1.50
CA GLU A 59 15.23 7.95 0.68
C GLU A 59 13.78 7.63 0.33
N ILE A 60 12.86 7.77 1.29
CA ILE A 60 11.43 7.58 1.04
C ILE A 60 10.89 8.63 0.07
N VAL A 61 11.22 9.91 0.26
CA VAL A 61 10.80 10.97 -0.67
C VAL A 61 11.34 10.72 -2.08
N ALA A 62 12.57 10.23 -2.22
CA ALA A 62 13.13 9.84 -3.52
C ALA A 62 12.33 8.66 -4.12
N HIS A 63 12.07 7.61 -3.33
CA HIS A 63 11.29 6.46 -3.77
C HIS A 63 9.88 6.86 -4.25
N LEU A 64 9.16 7.67 -3.46
CA LEU A 64 7.82 8.14 -3.78
C LEU A 64 7.77 8.94 -5.09
N ARG A 65 8.80 9.73 -5.41
CA ARG A 65 8.87 10.49 -6.66
C ARG A 65 9.04 9.59 -7.89
N ASP A 66 9.67 8.44 -7.71
CA ASP A 66 9.92 7.49 -8.78
C ASP A 66 8.79 6.45 -8.93
N THR A 67 7.85 6.38 -7.97
CA THR A 67 6.70 5.48 -7.97
C THR A 67 5.89 5.58 -9.27
N LYS A 68 5.62 4.42 -9.88
CA LYS A 68 4.83 4.28 -11.12
C LYS A 68 3.53 3.51 -10.94
N GLN A 69 3.33 2.90 -9.78
CA GLN A 69 2.15 2.11 -9.48
C GLN A 69 1.95 2.03 -7.97
N ILE A 70 0.70 1.86 -7.55
CA ILE A 70 0.32 1.65 -6.15
C ILE A 70 -0.55 0.41 -6.07
N PHE A 71 -0.39 -0.33 -4.97
CA PHE A 71 -1.29 -1.42 -4.61
C PHE A 71 -2.00 -1.07 -3.31
N GLY A 72 -3.33 -1.03 -3.32
CA GLY A 72 -4.16 -0.95 -2.13
C GLY A 72 -4.60 -2.35 -1.70
N LEU A 73 -4.34 -2.73 -0.45
CA LEU A 73 -4.78 -4.02 0.10
C LEU A 73 -5.88 -3.77 1.14
N GLN A 74 -7.11 -4.13 0.79
CA GLN A 74 -8.24 -4.05 1.70
C GLN A 74 -8.43 -5.41 2.38
N VAL A 75 -8.05 -5.47 3.66
CA VAL A 75 -8.13 -6.69 4.46
C VAL A 75 -9.49 -6.75 5.17
N PRO A 76 -10.24 -7.87 5.09
CA PRO A 76 -11.55 -8.01 5.74
C PRO A 76 -11.39 -8.30 7.24
N THR A 77 -10.89 -7.33 7.99
CA THR A 77 -10.44 -7.46 9.40
C THR A 77 -11.50 -8.00 10.36
N SER A 78 -12.79 -7.81 10.08
CA SER A 78 -13.89 -8.31 10.90
C SER A 78 -14.20 -9.81 10.72
N SER A 79 -13.66 -10.45 9.67
CA SER A 79 -13.99 -11.84 9.31
C SER A 79 -12.78 -12.72 8.95
N ILE A 80 -11.58 -12.13 8.96
CA ILE A 80 -10.33 -12.81 8.64
C ILE A 80 -9.81 -13.63 9.83
N ASP A 81 -9.34 -14.84 9.57
CA ASP A 81 -8.67 -15.69 10.56
C ASP A 81 -7.14 -15.59 10.46
N SER A 82 -6.42 -16.35 11.29
CA SER A 82 -4.95 -16.35 11.28
C SER A 82 -4.34 -16.81 9.95
N LYS A 83 -5.01 -17.72 9.23
CA LYS A 83 -4.54 -18.20 7.91
C LYS A 83 -4.76 -17.12 6.85
N GLY A 84 -5.91 -16.46 6.89
CA GLY A 84 -6.20 -15.31 6.04
C GLY A 84 -5.17 -14.20 6.23
N TRP A 85 -4.82 -13.86 7.47
CA TRP A 85 -3.75 -12.89 7.76
C TRP A 85 -2.40 -13.31 7.16
N ALA A 86 -2.03 -14.59 7.31
CA ALA A 86 -0.81 -15.12 6.72
C ALA A 86 -0.80 -14.99 5.18
N ILE A 87 -1.94 -15.24 4.53
CA ILE A 87 -2.09 -15.08 3.08
C ILE A 87 -1.99 -13.60 2.69
N ALA A 88 -2.69 -12.70 3.38
CA ALA A 88 -2.64 -11.26 3.10
C ALA A 88 -1.20 -10.70 3.21
N HIS A 89 -0.48 -11.08 4.27
CA HIS A 89 0.93 -10.73 4.41
C HIS A 89 1.80 -11.34 3.31
N ALA A 90 1.55 -12.59 2.90
CA ALA A 90 2.30 -13.21 1.82
C ALA A 90 2.10 -12.48 0.49
N VAL A 91 0.87 -12.07 0.18
CA VAL A 91 0.54 -11.27 -1.02
C VAL A 91 1.24 -9.91 -0.97
N MET A 92 1.11 -9.18 0.14
CA MET A 92 1.78 -7.89 0.34
C MET A 92 3.29 -8.00 0.13
N ARG A 93 3.93 -8.98 0.78
CA ARG A 93 5.38 -9.20 0.68
C ARG A 93 5.81 -9.58 -0.72
N PHE A 94 5.01 -10.40 -1.40
CA PHE A 94 5.29 -10.78 -2.78
C PHE A 94 5.25 -9.57 -3.71
N LEU A 95 4.22 -8.72 -3.61
CA LEU A 95 4.09 -7.51 -4.42
C LEU A 95 5.21 -6.52 -4.14
N ALA A 96 5.50 -6.25 -2.86
CA ALA A 96 6.61 -5.37 -2.46
C ALA A 96 7.95 -5.89 -3.00
N ALA A 97 8.25 -7.18 -2.85
CA ALA A 97 9.50 -7.75 -3.35
C ALA A 97 9.58 -7.76 -4.89
N ARG A 98 8.46 -7.95 -5.59
CA ARG A 98 8.47 -8.10 -7.05
C ARG A 98 8.44 -6.77 -7.82
N CYS A 99 8.01 -5.71 -7.14
CA CYS A 99 7.85 -4.37 -7.69
C CYS A 99 8.77 -3.33 -7.05
N ASP A 100 9.82 -3.77 -6.33
CA ASP A 100 10.73 -2.92 -5.56
C ASP A 100 9.99 -1.96 -4.61
N GLY A 101 8.84 -2.41 -4.11
CA GLY A 101 7.86 -1.58 -3.42
C GLY A 101 8.24 -1.22 -1.99
N LEU A 102 7.83 -0.02 -1.59
CA LEU A 102 7.79 0.45 -0.21
C LEU A 102 6.38 0.19 0.36
N VAL A 103 6.29 -0.40 1.54
CA VAL A 103 4.99 -0.63 2.20
C VAL A 103 4.69 0.56 3.10
N HIS A 104 3.45 1.05 3.07
CA HIS A 104 2.94 2.03 4.03
C HIS A 104 1.79 1.39 4.80
N ALA A 105 1.83 1.48 6.13
CA ALA A 105 0.72 1.13 7.00
C ALA A 105 0.18 2.40 7.64
N ASP A 106 -1.13 2.63 7.47
CA ASP A 106 -1.79 3.84 7.93
C ASP A 106 -1.70 3.98 9.46
N GLY A 107 -1.37 5.17 9.94
CA GLY A 107 -1.13 5.45 11.36
C GLY A 107 0.14 4.83 11.96
N GLU A 108 0.97 4.15 11.17
CA GLU A 108 2.24 3.58 11.63
C GLU A 108 3.44 4.19 10.90
N GLY A 109 3.52 4.02 9.58
CA GLY A 109 4.70 4.44 8.82
C GLY A 109 5.05 3.61 7.59
N PHE A 110 6.25 3.86 7.10
CA PHE A 110 6.84 3.21 5.93
C PHE A 110 7.79 2.09 6.32
N TYR A 111 7.68 0.96 5.62
CA TYR A 111 8.40 -0.28 5.88
C TYR A 111 9.15 -0.77 4.65
N ARG A 112 10.34 -1.35 4.88
CA ARG A 112 11.07 -2.15 3.90
C ARG A 112 11.28 -3.54 4.47
N GLY A 113 10.58 -4.52 3.91
CA GLY A 113 10.53 -5.85 4.51
C GLY A 113 9.83 -5.80 5.87
N ASN A 114 10.54 -6.15 6.95
CA ASN A 114 10.01 -6.11 8.32
C ASN A 114 10.49 -4.88 9.11
N ASP A 115 11.33 -4.04 8.51
CA ASP A 115 11.95 -2.91 9.22
C ASP A 115 11.15 -1.63 8.97
N VAL A 116 10.78 -0.94 10.05
CA VAL A 116 10.26 0.44 9.97
C VAL A 116 11.40 1.33 9.49
N VAL A 117 11.18 2.02 8.38
CA VAL A 117 12.14 2.97 7.79
C VAL A 117 11.81 4.40 8.22
N LEU A 118 10.52 4.72 8.38
CA LEU A 118 10.06 6.02 8.84
C LEU A 118 8.68 5.90 9.49
N GLU A 119 8.56 6.33 10.73
CA GLU A 119 7.28 6.51 11.40
C GLU A 119 6.61 7.79 10.90
N VAL A 120 5.30 7.73 10.66
CA VAL A 120 4.47 8.90 10.37
C VAL A 120 3.32 8.95 11.37
N ALA A 121 3.24 10.05 12.11
CA ALA A 121 2.25 10.29 13.16
C ALA A 121 0.99 10.97 12.60
#